data_AF-X1HSA4-F1
#
_entry.id   AF-X1HSA4-F1
#
_cell.length_a   1.000
_cell.length_b   1.000
_cell.length_c   1.000
_cell.angle_alpha   90.00
_cell.angle_beta   90.00
_cell.angle_gamma   90.00
#
_symmetry.space_group_name_H-M   'P 1'
#
loop_
_entity.id
_entity.type
_entity.pdbx_description
1 polymer ?
#
loop_
_entity_poly.entity_id
_entity_poly.type
_entity_poly.pdbx_seq_one_letter_code
_entity_poly.pdbx_strand_id
1 'polypeptide(L)'
;MDSIDCVKKTIEGVIEKSLVSEDPLHAKNTLEWLLKLKPDADDALKIAALGHDIERAIEHRKVKRKNYRDYDEFKEAHALNSARILEEIMKGCNVRKELIDDICFLVSHHETGG
;
A
#
# COMPACT_ATOMS: atom_id res chain seq x y z
N MET A 1 -1.23 -20.52 -7.46
CA MET A 1 -1.62 -19.41 -6.58
C MET A 1 -2.13 -18.31 -7.47
N ASP A 2 -3.30 -17.75 -7.18
CA ASP A 2 -3.83 -16.64 -7.97
C ASP A 2 -2.91 -15.41 -7.84
N SER A 3 -2.81 -14.58 -8.89
CA SER A 3 -1.90 -13.41 -8.89
C SER A 3 -2.25 -12.41 -7.79
N ILE A 4 -3.53 -12.27 -7.45
CA ILE A 4 -4.00 -11.38 -6.38
C ILE A 4 -3.68 -11.97 -5.00
N ASP A 5 -3.84 -13.28 -4.83
CA ASP A 5 -3.46 -13.98 -3.60
C ASP A 5 -1.94 -13.90 -3.36
N CYS A 6 -1.13 -13.98 -4.43
CA CYS A 6 0.31 -13.71 -4.38
C CYS A 6 0.62 -12.31 -3.85
N VAL A 7 -0.05 -11.29 -4.38
CA VAL A 7 0.16 -9.90 -3.95
C VAL A 7 -0.21 -9.72 -2.48
N LYS A 8 -1.41 -10.15 -2.07
CA LYS A 8 -1.90 -9.99 -0.70
C LYS A 8 -0.95 -10.64 0.31
N LYS A 9 -0.54 -11.89 0.07
CA LYS A 9 0.42 -12.60 0.94
C LYS A 9 1.80 -11.94 0.97
N THR A 10 2.26 -11.39 -0.15
CA THR A 10 3.55 -10.68 -0.20
C THR A 10 3.48 -9.38 0.61
N ILE A 11 2.40 -8.61 0.48
CA ILE A 11 2.16 -7.40 1.27
C ILE A 11 2.12 -7.73 2.76
N GLU A 12 1.33 -8.73 3.16
CA GLU A 12 1.24 -9.17 4.56
C GLU A 12 2.60 -9.58 5.11
N GLY A 13 3.37 -10.39 4.37
CA GLY A 13 4.69 -10.83 4.80
C GLY A 13 5.75 -9.72 4.88
N VAL A 14 5.55 -8.60 4.16
CA VAL A 14 6.36 -7.39 4.32
C VAL A 14 5.93 -6.62 5.57
N ILE A 15 4.63 -6.37 5.72
CA ILE A 15 4.10 -5.55 6.81
C ILE A 15 4.31 -6.24 8.17
N GLU A 16 4.18 -7.56 8.25
CA GLU A 16 4.44 -8.35 9.47
C GLU A 16 5.88 -8.22 10.00
N LYS A 17 6.83 -7.79 9.15
CA LYS A 17 8.22 -7.54 9.54
C LYS A 17 8.49 -6.10 9.95
N SER A 18 7.46 -5.24 10.00
CA SER A 18 7.63 -3.86 10.43
C SER A 18 8.20 -3.78 11.84
N LEU A 19 9.08 -2.81 12.05
CA LEU A 19 9.58 -2.45 13.38
C LEU A 19 8.55 -1.64 14.18
N VAL A 20 7.47 -1.19 13.54
CA VAL A 20 6.34 -0.48 14.16
C VAL A 20 5.20 -1.47 14.34
N SER A 21 4.87 -1.79 15.59
CA SER A 21 3.86 -2.79 15.95
C SER A 21 2.46 -2.50 15.42
N GLU A 22 2.18 -1.24 15.15
CA GLU A 22 0.89 -0.73 14.69
C GLU A 22 0.69 -0.93 13.18
N ASP A 23 1.75 -1.07 12.38
CA ASP A 23 1.64 -1.17 10.92
C ASP A 23 0.81 -2.39 10.46
N PRO A 24 1.03 -3.62 10.99
CA PRO A 24 0.19 -4.78 10.63
C PRO A 24 -1.27 -4.61 10.99
N LEU A 25 -1.56 -4.03 12.16
CA LEU A 25 -2.92 -3.84 12.62
C LEU A 25 -3.62 -2.74 11.79
N HIS A 26 -2.92 -1.66 11.49
CA HIS A 26 -3.41 -0.56 10.66
C HIS A 26 -3.81 -1.06 9.26
N ALA A 27 -2.93 -1.82 8.59
CA ALA A 27 -3.20 -2.37 7.27
C ALA A 27 -4.43 -3.30 7.27
N LYS A 28 -4.50 -4.23 8.24
CA LYS A 28 -5.62 -5.17 8.38
C LYS A 28 -6.94 -4.45 8.67
N ASN A 29 -6.93 -3.49 9.60
CA ASN A 29 -8.11 -2.71 9.96
C ASN A 29 -8.61 -1.84 8.80
N THR A 30 -7.69 -1.25 8.03
CA THR A 30 -8.06 -0.43 6.85
C THR A 30 -8.82 -1.27 5.83
N LEU A 31 -8.32 -2.47 5.52
CA LEU A 31 -9.03 -3.41 4.65
C LEU A 31 -10.36 -3.87 5.26
N GLU A 32 -10.41 -4.14 6.56
CA GLU A 32 -11.66 -4.53 7.24
C GLU A 32 -12.73 -3.42 7.14
N TRP A 33 -12.36 -2.18 7.40
CA TRP A 33 -13.27 -1.04 7.28
C TRP A 33 -13.73 -0.80 5.84
N LEU A 34 -12.83 -0.93 4.86
CA LEU A 34 -13.21 -0.90 3.45
C LEU A 34 -14.31 -1.93 3.16
N LEU A 35 -14.15 -3.18 3.60
CA LEU A 35 -15.13 -4.24 3.33
C LEU A 35 -16.44 -4.05 4.10
N LYS A 36 -16.44 -3.36 5.25
CA LYS A 36 -17.68 -2.96 5.94
C LYS A 36 -18.44 -1.88 5.18
N LEU A 37 -17.73 -0.93 4.57
CA LEU A 37 -18.33 0.19 3.83
C LEU A 37 -18.72 -0.21 2.39
N LYS A 38 -17.89 -1.03 1.75
CA LYS A 38 -18.05 -1.51 0.38
C LYS A 38 -17.73 -3.01 0.30
N PRO A 39 -18.69 -3.90 0.63
CA PRO A 39 -18.49 -5.35 0.62
C PRO A 39 -18.09 -5.92 -0.74
N ASP A 40 -18.50 -5.24 -1.83
CA ASP A 40 -18.21 -5.58 -3.22
C ASP A 40 -16.98 -4.85 -3.77
N ALA A 41 -16.10 -4.30 -2.91
CA ALA A 41 -14.86 -3.64 -3.34
C ALA A 41 -14.07 -4.52 -4.30
N ASP A 42 -13.58 -3.95 -5.40
CA ASP A 42 -12.74 -4.68 -6.34
C ASP A 42 -11.36 -4.98 -5.74
N ASP A 43 -10.58 -5.79 -6.45
CA ASP A 43 -9.25 -6.15 -5.97
C ASP A 43 -8.27 -4.98 -5.96
N ALA A 44 -8.47 -3.96 -6.82
CA ALA A 44 -7.63 -2.77 -6.83
C ALA A 44 -7.76 -2.02 -5.50
N LEU A 45 -9.00 -1.73 -5.08
CA LEU A 45 -9.28 -1.02 -3.84
C LEU A 45 -8.90 -1.83 -2.60
N LYS A 46 -9.08 -3.16 -2.64
CA LYS A 46 -8.63 -4.06 -1.55
C LYS A 46 -7.10 -4.07 -1.41
N ILE A 47 -6.36 -4.15 -2.51
CA ILE A 47 -4.89 -4.13 -2.48
C ILE A 47 -4.39 -2.75 -2.05
N ALA A 48 -4.98 -1.67 -2.56
CA ALA A 48 -4.64 -0.31 -2.16
C ALA A 48 -4.87 -0.12 -0.66
N ALA A 49 -6.03 -0.51 -0.11
CA ALA A 49 -6.31 -0.43 1.32
C ALA A 49 -5.29 -1.19 2.18
N LEU A 50 -4.96 -2.43 1.78
CA LEU A 50 -4.00 -3.27 2.52
C LEU A 50 -2.56 -2.73 2.45
N GLY A 51 -2.19 -2.13 1.32
CA GLY A 51 -0.79 -1.81 0.98
C GLY A 51 -0.44 -0.32 0.92
N HIS A 52 -1.39 0.61 1.09
CA HIS A 52 -1.16 2.05 0.87
C HIS A 52 0.02 2.61 1.67
N ASP A 53 0.28 2.01 2.82
CA ASP A 53 1.28 2.42 3.80
C ASP A 53 2.52 1.49 3.84
N ILE A 54 2.67 0.56 2.89
CA ILE A 54 3.64 -0.54 2.93
C ILE A 54 5.10 -0.09 3.14
N GLU A 55 5.43 1.13 2.69
CA GLU A 55 6.77 1.68 2.84
C GLU A 55 7.20 1.84 4.31
N ARG A 56 6.22 2.07 5.22
CA ARG A 56 6.44 2.22 6.66
C ARG A 56 7.12 0.99 7.27
N ALA A 57 6.86 -0.18 6.71
CA ALA A 57 7.38 -1.48 7.17
C ALA A 57 8.81 -1.78 6.70
N ILE A 58 9.36 -0.99 5.77
CA ILE A 58 10.68 -1.24 5.17
C ILE A 58 11.66 -0.13 5.58
N GLU A 59 12.36 -0.29 6.72
CA GLU A 59 13.16 0.79 7.35
C GLU A 59 14.14 1.50 6.38
N HIS A 60 14.80 0.77 5.49
CA HIS A 60 15.77 1.35 4.55
C HIS A 60 15.11 2.07 3.35
N ARG A 61 13.82 1.84 3.10
CA ARG A 61 13.02 2.55 2.10
C ARG A 61 12.11 3.61 2.71
N LYS A 62 11.95 3.61 4.04
CA LYS A 62 11.01 4.46 4.75
C LYS A 62 11.28 5.94 4.53
N VAL A 63 10.26 6.68 4.10
CA VAL A 63 10.29 8.14 3.96
C VAL A 63 10.32 8.78 5.35
N LYS A 64 11.35 9.58 5.62
CA LYS A 64 11.56 10.16 6.95
C LYS A 64 11.04 11.60 6.99
N ARG A 65 10.01 11.86 7.81
CA ARG A 65 9.41 13.19 8.01
C ARG A 65 10.43 14.31 8.24
N LYS A 66 11.53 14.02 8.95
CA LYS A 66 12.61 14.98 9.26
C LYS A 66 13.37 15.50 8.02
N ASN A 67 13.24 14.83 6.88
CA ASN A 67 13.91 15.21 5.64
C ASN A 67 13.11 16.23 4.82
N TYR A 68 11.88 16.55 5.24
CA TYR A 68 10.97 17.43 4.54
C TYR A 68 10.64 18.65 5.40
N ARG A 69 10.52 19.82 4.77
CA ARG A 69 10.09 21.04 5.45
C ARG A 69 8.58 21.10 5.49
N ASP A 70 7.99 20.93 4.32
CA ASP A 70 6.55 20.92 4.12
C ASP A 70 5.93 19.56 4.50
N TYR A 71 4.70 19.59 5.02
CA TYR A 71 4.01 18.37 5.44
C TYR A 71 3.38 17.64 4.25
N ASP A 72 2.86 18.38 3.27
CA ASP A 72 2.19 17.81 2.10
C ASP A 72 3.23 17.17 1.18
N GLU A 73 4.40 17.81 0.99
CA GLU A 73 5.54 17.19 0.28
C GLU A 73 5.98 15.86 0.92
N PHE A 74 5.95 15.77 2.26
CA PHE A 74 6.27 14.52 2.96
C PHE A 74 5.22 13.44 2.68
N LYS A 75 3.94 13.79 2.70
CA LYS A 75 2.82 12.86 2.49
C LYS A 75 2.79 12.39 1.03
N GLU A 76 3.02 13.29 0.08
CA GLU A 76 3.17 12.94 -1.34
C GLU A 76 4.34 11.97 -1.54
N ALA A 77 5.52 12.26 -0.98
CA ALA A 77 6.68 11.37 -1.10
C ALA A 77 6.42 9.98 -0.48
N HIS A 78 5.71 9.93 0.65
CA HIS A 78 5.27 8.69 1.28
C HIS A 78 4.35 7.88 0.34
N ALA A 79 3.29 8.51 -0.18
CA ALA A 79 2.33 7.86 -1.07
C ALA A 79 2.98 7.32 -2.35
N LEU A 80 3.85 8.12 -2.99
CA LEU A 80 4.59 7.72 -4.19
C LEU A 80 5.54 6.55 -3.92
N ASN A 81 6.23 6.53 -2.77
CA ASN A 81 7.13 5.44 -2.42
C ASN A 81 6.38 4.12 -2.14
N SER A 82 5.25 4.19 -1.44
CA SER A 82 4.36 3.04 -1.24
C SER A 82 3.85 2.51 -2.58
N ALA A 83 3.39 3.38 -3.49
CA ALA A 83 2.95 2.98 -4.83
C ALA A 83 4.06 2.27 -5.61
N ARG A 84 5.31 2.75 -5.53
CA ARG A 84 6.47 2.12 -6.17
C ARG A 84 6.76 0.73 -5.61
N ILE A 85 6.71 0.56 -4.29
CA ILE A 85 6.90 -0.75 -3.64
C ILE A 85 5.83 -1.74 -4.10
N LEU A 86 4.57 -1.31 -4.13
CA LEU A 86 3.47 -2.16 -4.59
C LEU A 86 3.62 -2.52 -6.07
N GLU A 87 4.05 -1.58 -6.92
CA GLU A 87 4.32 -1.86 -8.33
C GLU A 87 5.36 -2.99 -8.49
N GLU A 88 6.45 -2.93 -7.72
CA GLU A 88 7.49 -3.97 -7.72
C GLU A 88 6.93 -5.34 -7.28
N ILE A 89 6.11 -5.38 -6.22
CA ILE A 89 5.47 -6.60 -5.74
C ILE A 89 4.51 -7.18 -6.79
N MET A 90 3.65 -6.34 -7.37
CA MET A 90 2.64 -6.76 -8.34
C MET A 90 3.27 -7.26 -9.64
N LYS A 91 4.35 -6.62 -10.11
CA LYS A 91 5.17 -7.13 -11.22
C LYS A 91 5.77 -8.50 -10.88
N GLY A 92 6.29 -8.68 -9.68
CA GLY A 92 6.80 -9.98 -9.20
C GLY A 92 5.75 -11.08 -9.15
N CYS A 93 4.49 -10.73 -8.90
CA CYS A 93 3.33 -11.65 -8.91
C CYS A 93 2.65 -11.78 -10.29
N ASN A 94 3.20 -11.19 -11.36
CA ASN A 94 2.66 -11.21 -12.72
C ASN A 94 1.23 -10.65 -12.84
N VAL A 95 0.91 -9.59 -12.10
CA VAL A 95 -0.37 -8.87 -12.24
C VAL A 95 -0.41 -8.13 -13.58
N ARG A 96 -1.58 -8.05 -14.20
CA ARG A 96 -1.77 -7.32 -15.47
C ARG A 96 -1.51 -5.82 -15.29
N LYS A 97 -0.95 -5.19 -16.32
CA LYS A 97 -0.53 -3.79 -16.28
C LYS A 97 -1.69 -2.85 -15.92
N GLU A 98 -2.87 -3.07 -16.47
CA GLU A 98 -4.03 -2.19 -16.22
C GLU A 98 -4.38 -2.14 -14.73
N LEU A 99 -4.36 -3.31 -14.06
CA LEU A 99 -4.63 -3.37 -12.63
C LEU A 99 -3.50 -2.77 -11.78
N ILE A 100 -2.25 -2.91 -12.23
CA ILE A 100 -1.10 -2.25 -11.59
C ILE A 100 -1.27 -0.73 -11.65
N ASP A 101 -1.60 -0.20 -12.82
CA ASP A 101 -1.78 1.24 -13.02
C ASP A 101 -2.90 1.78 -12.11
N ASP A 102 -4.04 1.09 -12.02
CA ASP A 102 -5.16 1.45 -11.14
C ASP A 102 -4.75 1.48 -9.66
N ILE A 103 -4.05 0.46 -9.18
CA ILE A 103 -3.59 0.37 -7.78
C ILE A 103 -2.56 1.46 -7.48
N CYS A 104 -1.60 1.68 -8.38
CA CYS A 104 -0.59 2.72 -8.22
C CYS A 104 -1.23 4.12 -8.22
N PHE A 105 -2.26 4.34 -9.03
CA PHE A 105 -3.03 5.60 -9.01
C PHE A 105 -3.70 5.82 -7.66
N LEU A 106 -4.46 4.84 -7.16
CA LEU A 106 -5.13 4.92 -5.85
C LEU A 106 -4.13 5.20 -4.72
N VAL A 107 -3.00 4.49 -4.70
CA VAL A 107 -2.02 4.62 -3.62
C VAL A 107 -1.19 5.90 -3.72
N SER A 108 -0.90 6.40 -4.92
CA SER A 108 -0.17 7.67 -5.06
C SER A 108 -0.98 8.90 -4.62
N HIS A 109 -2.31 8.79 -4.56
CA HIS A 109 -3.22 9.90 -4.20
C HIS A 109 -3.96 9.68 -2.88
N HIS A 110 -3.64 8.63 -2.11
CA HIS A 110 -4.43 8.23 -0.94
C HIS A 110 -4.42 9.27 0.20
N GLU A 111 -3.47 10.20 0.19
CA GLU A 111 -3.33 11.25 1.20
C GLU A 111 -4.28 12.43 1.00
N THR A 112 -4.76 12.63 -0.23
CA THR A 112 -5.62 13.75 -0.61
C THR A 112 -7.03 13.33 -1.00
N GLY A 113 -7.34 12.03 -0.84
CA GLY A 113 -8.55 11.42 -1.41
C GLY A 113 -8.34 11.12 -2.89
N GLY A 114 -8.08 9.85 -3.19
CA GLY A 114 -8.03 9.33 -4.56
C GLY A 114 -9.40 9.12 -5.18
#